data_AF-A0A846FZS5-F1
#
_entry.id   AF-A0A846FZS5-F1
#
_cell.length_a   1.000
_cell.length_b   1.000
_cell.length_c   1.000
_cell.angle_alpha   90.00
_cell.angle_beta   90.00
_cell.angle_gamma   90.00
#
_symmetry.space_group_name_H-M   'P 1'
#
loop_
_entity.id
_entity.type
_entity.pdbx_description
1 polymer ?
#
loop_
_entity_poly.entity_id
_entity_poly.type
_entity_poly.pdbx_seq_one_letter_code
_entity_poly.pdbx_strand_id
1 'polypeptide(L)'
;MPKTSFSVGEHELELICESSGKEYIIYDNQIISEQQNSLTLSSIHNFEVSESAEVANYSVSFKSTISGLIKYNVKKYYFRFNKIQCEPE
;
A
#
# COMPACT_ATOMS: atom_id res chain seq x y z
N MET A 1 18.80 -4.93 -2.67
CA MET A 1 17.47 -4.62 -2.11
C MET A 1 16.50 -4.48 -3.27
N PRO A 2 15.64 -5.49 -3.55
CA PRO A 2 14.62 -5.35 -4.58
C PRO A 2 13.69 -4.18 -4.26
N LYS A 3 13.57 -3.26 -5.21
CA LYS A 3 12.76 -2.07 -5.16
C LYS A 3 11.95 -1.99 -6.45
N THR A 4 10.67 -1.68 -6.31
CA THR A 4 9.77 -1.39 -7.42
C THR A 4 9.12 -0.04 -7.14
N SER A 5 9.13 0.87 -8.11
CA SER A 5 8.44 2.15 -8.04
C SER A 5 7.46 2.27 -9.21
N PHE A 6 6.27 2.78 -8.94
CA PHE A 6 5.26 3.05 -9.98
C PHE A 6 4.32 4.15 -9.54
N SER A 7 3.75 4.84 -10.52
CA SER A 7 2.78 5.91 -10.27
C SER A 7 1.38 5.35 -10.04
N VAL A 8 0.67 5.92 -9.06
CA VAL A 8 -0.77 5.72 -8.87
C VAL A 8 -1.46 7.08 -8.90
N GLY A 9 -2.12 7.39 -10.01
CA GLY A 9 -2.60 8.75 -10.25
C GLY A 9 -1.42 9.72 -10.40
N GLU A 10 -1.42 10.78 -9.59
CA GLU A 10 -0.35 11.79 -9.55
C GLU A 10 0.75 11.47 -8.51
N HIS A 11 0.60 10.37 -7.77
CA HIS A 11 1.46 10.02 -6.64
C HIS A 11 2.44 8.90 -7.00
N GLU A 12 3.59 8.87 -6.33
CA GLU A 12 4.59 7.82 -6.48
C GLU A 12 4.50 6.81 -5.34
N LEU A 13 4.34 5.53 -5.68
CA LEU A 13 4.40 4.42 -4.72
C LEU A 13 5.68 3.63 -4.92
N GLU A 14 6.40 3.39 -3.83
CA GLU A 14 7.60 2.55 -3.83
C GLU A 14 7.44 1.38 -2.86
N LEU A 15 7.70 0.19 -3.38
CA LEU A 15 7.67 -1.07 -2.65
C LEU A 15 9.10 -1.57 -2.49
N ILE A 16 9.53 -1.74 -1.24
CA ILE A 16 10.86 -2.23 -0.91
C ILE A 16 10.70 -3.50 -0.07
N CYS A 17 11.41 -4.55 -0.48
CA CYS A 17 11.54 -5.75 0.33
C CYS A 17 13.03 -6.06 0.51
N GLU A 18 13.47 -6.23 1.75
CA GLU A 18 14.82 -6.61 2.10
C GLU A 18 14.93 -8.12 2.26
N SER A 19 16.13 -8.66 2.03
CA SER A 19 16.42 -10.08 2.31
C SER A 19 16.29 -10.46 3.79
N SER A 20 16.29 -9.47 4.69
CA SER A 20 16.00 -9.61 6.11
C SER A 20 14.52 -9.89 6.39
N GLY A 21 13.65 -9.80 5.38
CA GLY A 21 12.20 -9.85 5.52
C GLY A 21 11.58 -8.51 5.90
N LYS A 22 12.35 -7.41 5.94
CA LYS A 22 11.76 -6.08 6.14
C LYS A 22 11.09 -5.59 4.87
N GLU A 23 9.92 -5.01 5.03
CA GLU A 23 9.07 -4.54 3.96
C GLU A 23 8.69 -3.09 4.24
N TYR A 24 8.87 -2.22 3.23
CA TYR A 24 8.53 -0.80 3.31
C TYR A 24 7.62 -0.43 2.17
N ILE A 25 6.63 0.40 2.49
CA ILE A 25 5.80 1.09 1.51
C ILE A 25 6.06 2.58 1.69
N ILE A 26 6.49 3.20 0.60
CA ILE A 26 6.73 4.63 0.51
C ILE A 26 5.68 5.23 -0.43
N TYR A 27 5.07 6.32 0.00
CA TYR A 27 4.11 7.10 -0.78
C TYR A 27 4.59 8.55 -0.79
N ASP A 28 4.88 9.11 -1.97
CA ASP A 28 5.45 10.45 -2.14
C ASP A 28 6.65 10.73 -1.20
N ASN A 29 7.62 9.83 -1.20
CA ASN A 29 8.82 9.87 -0.35
C ASN A 29 8.57 9.76 1.17
N GLN A 30 7.36 9.41 1.61
CA GLN A 30 7.07 9.15 3.02
C GLN A 30 6.84 7.66 3.28
N ILE A 31 7.48 7.11 4.31
CA ILE A 31 7.21 5.75 4.76
C ILE A 31 5.83 5.74 5.43
N ILE A 32 4.88 5.10 4.78
CA ILE A 32 3.50 4.96 5.27
C ILE A 32 3.26 3.60 5.91
N SER A 33 4.10 2.61 5.61
CA SER A 33 4.02 1.29 6.22
C SER A 33 5.39 0.62 6.29
N GLU A 34 5.71 0.06 7.44
CA GLU A 34 6.89 -0.77 7.68
C GLU A 34 6.44 -2.06 8.39
N GLN A 35 6.89 -3.22 7.88
CA GLN A 35 6.66 -4.51 8.52
C GLN A 35 7.93 -5.36 8.50
N GLN A 36 8.08 -6.20 9.53
CA GLN A 36 9.10 -7.24 9.59
C GLN A 36 8.43 -8.60 9.37
N ASN A 37 8.72 -9.21 8.22
CA ASN A 37 8.19 -10.49 7.82
C ASN A 37 9.31 -11.50 7.53
N SER A 38 9.93 -12.03 8.58
CA SER A 38 11.05 -12.98 8.49
C SER A 38 10.63 -14.44 8.38
N LEU A 39 9.37 -14.78 8.70
CA LEU A 39 8.91 -16.17 8.85
C LEU A 39 7.87 -16.59 7.83
N THR A 40 7.12 -15.65 7.24
CA THR A 40 6.01 -15.99 6.33
C THR A 40 6.37 -15.65 4.90
N LEU A 41 5.84 -16.44 3.96
CA LEU A 41 6.02 -16.21 2.52
C LEU A 41 5.06 -15.16 1.97
N SER A 42 4.28 -14.47 2.82
CA SER A 42 3.33 -13.46 2.38
C SER A 42 2.99 -12.46 3.47
N SER A 43 2.82 -11.20 3.11
CA SER A 43 2.34 -10.13 4.00
C SER A 43 1.29 -9.29 3.30
N ILE A 44 0.57 -8.52 4.12
CA ILE A 44 -0.40 -7.54 3.66
C ILE A 44 -0.20 -6.25 4.47
N HIS A 45 -0.04 -5.15 3.76
CA HIS A 45 -0.04 -3.80 4.29
C HIS A 45 -1.34 -3.12 3.88
N ASN A 46 -2.10 -2.65 4.85
CA ASN A 46 -3.27 -1.82 4.61
C ASN A 46 -2.98 -0.43 5.14
N PHE A 47 -3.24 0.60 4.34
CA PHE A 47 -2.98 1.98 4.71
C PHE A 47 -3.94 2.93 4.00
N GLU A 48 -4.09 4.11 4.57
CA GLU A 48 -4.91 5.19 4.03
C GLU A 48 -4.02 6.38 3.69
N VAL A 49 -4.28 7.02 2.57
CA VAL A 49 -3.60 8.26 2.16
C VAL A 49 -4.64 9.28 1.72
N SER A 50 -4.39 10.54 2.06
CA SER A 50 -5.21 11.65 1.62
C SER A 50 -4.81 12.04 0.20
N GLU A 51 -5.70 11.80 -0.75
CA GLU A 51 -5.60 12.33 -2.10
C GLU A 51 -6.52 13.56 -2.22
N SER A 52 -6.24 14.47 -3.16
CA SER A 52 -6.75 15.86 -3.22
C SER A 52 -8.19 16.11 -2.77
N ALA A 53 -9.14 15.20 -3.02
CA ALA A 53 -10.54 15.33 -2.63
C ALA A 53 -11.10 14.14 -1.83
N GLU A 54 -10.34 13.04 -1.66
CA GLU A 54 -10.83 11.78 -1.09
C GLU A 54 -9.73 11.05 -0.31
N VAL A 55 -10.13 10.32 0.73
CA VAL A 55 -9.22 9.38 1.40
C VAL A 55 -9.21 8.07 0.60
N ALA A 56 -8.05 7.72 0.06
CA ALA A 56 -7.84 6.48 -0.66
C ALA A 56 -7.31 5.41 0.28
N ASN A 57 -7.94 4.23 0.22
CA ASN A 57 -7.55 3.04 0.97
C ASN A 57 -6.76 2.10 0.07
N TYR A 58 -5.59 1.67 0.52
CA TYR A 58 -4.72 0.78 -0.21
C TYR A 58 -4.52 -0.53 0.54
N SER A 59 -4.44 -1.62 -0.22
CA SER A 59 -4.01 -2.93 0.25
C SER A 59 -2.90 -3.43 -0.66
N VAL A 60 -1.69 -3.56 -0.10
CA VAL A 60 -0.52 -4.07 -0.80
C VAL A 60 -0.17 -5.42 -0.19
N SER A 61 -0.09 -6.45 -1.03
CA SER A 61 0.30 -7.79 -0.60
C SER A 61 1.58 -8.22 -1.27
N PHE A 62 2.49 -8.79 -0.49
CA PHE A 62 3.69 -9.45 -0.98
C PHE A 62 3.49 -10.95 -0.88
N LYS A 63 4.02 -11.69 -1.88
CA LYS A 63 4.05 -13.14 -1.88
C LYS A 63 5.35 -13.64 -2.48
N SER A 64 6.19 -14.20 -1.63
CA SER A 64 7.40 -14.90 -2.02
C SER A 64 7.05 -16.25 -2.64
N THR A 65 7.70 -16.54 -3.76
CA THR A 65 7.61 -17.84 -4.44
C THR A 65 8.82 -18.69 -4.09
N ILE A 66 8.71 -20.02 -4.27
CA ILE A 66 9.79 -20.97 -4.00
C ILE A 66 11.04 -20.66 -4.86
N SER A 67 10.88 -19.99 -6.01
CA SER A 67 11.98 -19.56 -6.87
C SER A 67 12.68 -18.28 -6.40
N GLY A 68 12.34 -17.73 -5.23
CA GLY A 68 12.91 -16.48 -4.71
C GLY A 68 12.37 -15.21 -5.39
N LEU A 69 11.39 -15.32 -6.29
CA LEU A 69 10.71 -14.17 -6.86
C LEU A 69 9.64 -13.67 -5.89
N ILE A 70 9.56 -12.35 -5.73
CA ILE A 70 8.53 -11.69 -4.94
C ILE A 70 7.46 -11.17 -5.89
N LYS A 71 6.23 -11.68 -5.74
CA LYS A 71 5.05 -11.13 -6.40
C LYS A 71 4.43 -10.09 -5.47
N TYR A 72 3.97 -9.00 -6.05
CA TYR A 72 3.19 -8.00 -5.33
C TYR A 72 1.84 -7.78 -6.00
N ASN A 73 0.83 -7.42 -5.22
CA ASN A 73 -0.47 -6.98 -5.71
C ASN A 73 -0.90 -5.75 -4.93
N VAL A 74 -1.30 -4.71 -5.64
CA VAL A 74 -1.76 -3.45 -5.06
C VAL A 74 -3.21 -3.24 -5.45
N LYS A 75 -4.06 -3.01 -4.46
CA LYS A 75 -5.47 -2.67 -4.63
C LYS A 75 -5.75 -1.32 -4.01
N LYS A 76 -6.51 -0.49 -4.73
CA LYS A 76 -6.97 0.83 -4.29
C LYS A 76 -8.50 0.82 -4.17
N TYR A 77 -9.02 1.37 -3.08
CA TYR A 77 -10.44 1.50 -2.78
C TYR A 77 -10.76 2.95 -2.41
N TYR A 78 -11.91 3.46 -2.82
CA TYR A 78 -12.40 4.80 -2.47
C TYR A 78 -13.59 4.67 -1.52
N PHE A 79 -13.58 5.40 -0.41
CA PHE A 79 -14.81 5.65 0.35
C PHE A 79 -15.53 6.83 -0.26
N ARG A 80 -16.63 6.58 -0.98
CA ARG A 80 -17.58 7.64 -1.32
C ARG A 80 -18.41 7.95 -0.09
N PHE A 81 -18.12 9.07 0.58
CA PHE A 81 -19.07 9.65 1.52
C PHE A 81 -20.25 10.20 0.72
N ASN A 82 -21.36 9.46 0.65
CA ASN A 82 -22.63 10.07 0.33
C ASN A 82 -22.95 11.04 1.47
N LYS A 83 -22.82 12.35 1.23
CA LYS A 83 -23.35 13.38 2.13
C LYS A 83 -24.85 13.13 2.25
N ILE A 84 -25.29 12.50 3.34
CA ILE A 84 -26.69 12.58 3.76
C ILE A 84 -26.82 14.01 4.29
N GLN A 85 -27.42 14.86 3.47
CA GLN A 85 -27.79 16.21 3.86
C GLN A 85 -29.02 16.05 4.77
N CYS A 86 -28.82 16.04 6.09
CA CYS A 86 -29.92 16.16 7.03
C CYS A 86 -30.37 17.63 7.00
N GLU A 87 -31.52 17.90 6.37
CA GLU A 87 -32.23 19.16 6.56
C GLU A 87 -32.94 19.11 7.93
N PRO A 88 -32.86 20.17 8.75
CA PRO A 88 -33.65 20.27 9.97
C PRO A 88 -35.14 20.50 9.63
N GLU A 89 -36.03 19.74 10.28
CA GLU A 89 -37.49 19.95 10.29
C GLU A 89 -37.89 21.29 10.93
#